data_AF-A0A832HYM2-F1
#
_entry.id   AF-A0A832HYM2-F1
#
_cell.length_a   1.000
_cell.length_b   1.000
_cell.length_c   1.000
_cell.angle_alpha   90.00
_cell.angle_beta   90.00
_cell.angle_gamma   90.00
#
_symmetry.space_group_name_H-M   'P 1'
#
loop_
_entity.id
_entity.type
_entity.pdbx_description
1 polymer ?
#
loop_
_entity_poly.entity_id
_entity_poly.type
_entity_poly.pdbx_seq_one_letter_code
_entity_poly.pdbx_strand_id
1 'polypeptide(L)'
;MTFKMDSKVFSKTFKESLAAYTFDVGGIFAGFTFYLLVISKLDSFQVPWIIAVYPTILSAKGTVGGLLSGRLSTALHVGTIYPRFLNNTKAFYKLFDAVAFINFETCIAMSLISLVFGSLFWGISPSNFSEILFVVIATMALGLTISLLTMFVAFTSFKKGLDPD
;
A
#
# COMPACT_ATOMS: atom_id res chain seq x y z
N MET A 1 -32.87 20.80 8.39
CA MET A 1 -32.95 20.34 7.00
C MET A 1 -32.80 18.83 7.03
N THR A 2 -33.90 18.08 6.99
CA THR A 2 -33.91 16.61 7.10
C THR A 2 -33.68 16.01 5.72
N PHE A 3 -32.52 15.38 5.51
CA PHE A 3 -32.16 14.72 4.26
C PHE A 3 -33.03 13.47 4.09
N LYS A 4 -34.07 13.54 3.26
CA LYS A 4 -34.90 12.38 2.91
C LYS A 4 -34.12 11.58 1.86
N MET A 5 -33.36 10.56 2.29
CA MET A 5 -32.67 9.65 1.36
C MET A 5 -33.71 8.92 0.51
N ASP A 6 -33.66 9.15 -0.80
CA ASP A 6 -34.46 8.41 -1.77
C ASP A 6 -33.95 6.95 -1.82
N SER A 7 -34.83 6.00 -1.50
CA SER A 7 -34.55 4.56 -1.46
C SER A 7 -33.94 4.04 -2.78
N LYS A 8 -34.31 4.66 -3.92
CA LYS A 8 -33.74 4.31 -5.23
C LYS A 8 -32.29 4.72 -5.37
N VAL A 9 -31.93 5.91 -4.86
CA VAL A 9 -30.53 6.40 -4.87
C VAL A 9 -29.67 5.54 -3.96
N PHE A 10 -30.15 5.22 -2.76
CA PHE A 10 -29.46 4.31 -1.84
C PHE A 10 -29.20 2.93 -2.46
N SER A 11 -30.22 2.31 -3.07
CA SER A 11 -30.06 0.99 -3.70
C SER A 11 -29.09 1.01 -4.89
N LYS A 12 -29.08 2.10 -5.67
CA LYS A 12 -28.14 2.28 -6.78
C LYS A 12 -26.70 2.39 -6.27
N THR A 13 -26.43 3.31 -5.34
CA THR A 13 -25.09 3.51 -4.76
C THR A 13 -24.60 2.26 -4.04
N PHE A 14 -25.50 1.52 -3.38
CA PHE A 14 -25.16 0.25 -2.75
C PHE A 14 -24.70 -0.81 -3.77
N LYS A 15 -25.40 -0.94 -4.91
CA LYS A 15 -25.01 -1.87 -5.98
C LYS A 15 -23.69 -1.47 -6.63
N GLU A 16 -23.47 -0.17 -6.87
CA GLU A 16 -22.21 0.36 -7.41
C GLU A 16 -21.03 0.09 -6.45
N SER A 17 -21.24 0.31 -5.15
CA SER A 17 -20.23 0.02 -4.11
C SER A 17 -19.92 -1.48 -4.01
N LEU A 18 -20.95 -2.33 -4.09
CA LEU A 18 -20.77 -3.79 -4.04
C LEU A 18 -20.01 -4.30 -5.27
N ALA A 19 -20.29 -3.73 -6.44
CA ALA A 19 -19.55 -4.03 -7.66
C ALA A 19 -18.07 -3.61 -7.53
N ALA A 20 -17.79 -2.43 -6.97
CA ALA A 20 -16.42 -1.98 -6.70
C ALA A 20 -15.68 -2.91 -5.71
N TYR A 21 -16.37 -3.35 -4.64
CA TYR A 21 -15.81 -4.30 -3.67
C TYR A 21 -15.46 -5.68 -4.27
N THR A 22 -16.06 -6.06 -5.39
CA THR A 22 -15.73 -7.35 -6.04
C THR A 22 -14.28 -7.38 -6.55
N PHE A 23 -13.68 -6.23 -6.84
CA PHE A 23 -12.25 -6.15 -7.18
C PHE A 23 -11.33 -6.53 -6.01
N ASP A 24 -11.82 -6.45 -4.76
CA ASP A 24 -11.06 -6.82 -3.56
C ASP A 24 -10.95 -8.34 -3.34
N VAL A 25 -11.65 -9.16 -4.14
CA VAL A 25 -11.57 -10.64 -4.06
C VAL A 25 -10.12 -11.15 -4.23
N GLY A 26 -9.26 -10.40 -4.93
CA GLY A 26 -7.82 -10.69 -5.01
C GLY A 26 -7.13 -10.74 -3.64
N GLY A 27 -7.63 -10.04 -2.63
CA GLY A 27 -7.13 -10.09 -1.26
C GLY A 27 -7.25 -11.46 -0.62
N ILE A 28 -8.26 -12.26 -1.00
CA ILE A 28 -8.42 -13.65 -0.52
C ILE A 28 -7.24 -14.50 -0.99
N PHE A 29 -6.81 -14.32 -2.24
CA PHE A 29 -5.67 -15.04 -2.80
C PHE A 29 -4.35 -14.66 -2.10
N ALA A 30 -4.18 -13.38 -1.77
CA ALA A 30 -3.03 -12.91 -1.00
C ALA A 30 -3.01 -13.52 0.41
N GLY A 31 -4.15 -13.54 1.11
CA GLY A 31 -4.29 -14.17 2.42
C GLY A 31 -4.02 -15.67 2.40
N PHE A 32 -4.54 -16.38 1.39
CA PHE A 32 -4.26 -17.81 1.18
C PHE A 32 -2.77 -18.08 0.95
N THR A 33 -2.11 -17.25 0.14
CA THR A 33 -0.67 -17.34 -0.12
C THR A 33 0.14 -17.11 1.16
N PHE A 34 -0.23 -16.13 1.98
CA PHE A 34 0.40 -15.88 3.28
C PHE A 34 0.23 -17.07 4.22
N TYR A 35 -0.97 -17.66 4.29
CA TYR A 35 -1.22 -18.86 5.09
C TYR A 35 -0.33 -20.03 4.65
N LEU A 36 -0.25 -20.31 3.34
CA LEU A 36 0.56 -21.41 2.82
C LEU A 36 2.05 -21.18 3.08
N LEU A 37 2.59 -20.00 2.80
CA LEU A 37 4.04 -19.77 2.89
C LEU A 37 4.52 -19.56 4.33
N VAL A 38 3.76 -18.83 5.15
CA VAL A 38 4.18 -18.42 6.49
C VAL A 38 3.55 -19.31 7.53
N ILE A 39 2.22 -19.38 7.60
CA ILE A 39 1.53 -20.06 8.71
C ILE A 39 1.74 -21.57 8.69
N SER A 40 1.64 -22.22 7.52
CA SER A 40 1.84 -23.67 7.41
C SER A 40 3.27 -24.12 7.74
N LYS A 41 4.22 -23.18 7.77
CA LYS A 41 5.63 -23.42 8.04
C LYS A 41 6.09 -22.86 9.39
N LEU A 42 5.20 -22.21 10.15
CA LEU A 42 5.54 -21.56 11.44
C LEU A 42 6.16 -22.53 12.45
N ASP A 43 5.69 -23.78 12.50
CA ASP A 43 6.27 -24.82 13.36
C ASP A 43 7.76 -25.08 13.09
N SER A 44 8.23 -24.75 11.88
CA SER A 44 9.61 -24.93 11.45
C SER A 44 10.45 -23.64 11.54
N PHE A 45 9.83 -22.46 11.49
CA PHE A 45 10.56 -21.19 11.30
C PHE A 45 10.96 -20.47 12.60
N GLN A 46 10.40 -20.76 13.78
CA GLN A 46 10.78 -20.15 15.06
C GLN A 46 10.92 -18.60 15.05
N VAL A 47 10.21 -17.88 14.17
CA VAL A 47 10.22 -16.39 14.13
C VAL A 47 8.82 -15.80 14.33
N PRO A 48 8.35 -15.72 15.60
CA PRO A 48 7.03 -15.16 15.94
C PRO A 48 6.81 -13.71 15.48
N TRP A 49 7.90 -12.97 15.27
CA TRP A 49 7.88 -11.55 14.96
C TRP A 49 7.33 -11.22 13.57
N ILE A 50 7.36 -12.16 12.62
CA ILE A 50 6.83 -11.94 11.26
C ILE A 50 5.33 -11.63 11.30
N ILE A 51 4.57 -12.30 12.18
CA ILE A 51 3.12 -12.11 12.30
C ILE A 51 2.79 -10.71 12.85
N ALA A 52 3.64 -10.18 13.74
CA ALA A 52 3.48 -8.83 14.27
C ALA A 52 3.81 -7.75 13.24
N VAL A 53 4.85 -7.96 12.42
CA VAL A 53 5.31 -6.99 11.43
C VAL A 53 4.44 -6.96 10.18
N TYR A 54 3.88 -8.11 9.77
CA TYR A 54 3.06 -8.23 8.55
C TYR A 54 1.95 -7.17 8.41
N PRO A 55 1.02 -7.00 9.37
CA PRO A 55 -0.06 -6.01 9.24
C PRO A 55 0.45 -4.58 9.15
N THR A 56 1.59 -4.27 9.79
CA THR A 56 2.19 -2.93 9.72
C THR A 56 2.77 -2.64 8.34
N ILE A 57 3.44 -3.62 7.71
CA ILE A 57 3.92 -3.52 6.31
C ILE A 57 2.75 -3.32 5.36
N LEU A 58 1.71 -4.15 5.50
CA LEU A 58 0.54 -4.09 4.63
C LEU A 58 -0.15 -2.73 4.72
N SER A 59 -0.33 -2.22 5.94
CA SER A 59 -0.94 -0.91 6.19
C SER A 59 -0.12 0.23 5.60
N ALA A 60 1.19 0.27 5.86
CA ALA A 60 2.06 1.30 5.33
C ALA A 60 2.04 1.34 3.78
N LYS A 61 2.03 0.17 3.13
CA LYS A 61 1.93 0.10 1.67
C LYS A 61 0.59 0.57 1.12
N GLY A 62 -0.51 0.20 1.79
CA GLY A 62 -1.83 0.72 1.44
C GLY A 62 -1.89 2.25 1.51
N THR A 63 -1.38 2.84 2.59
CA THR A 63 -1.36 4.30 2.76
C THR A 63 -0.49 5.01 1.73
N VAL A 64 0.72 4.52 1.47
CA VAL A 64 1.62 5.14 0.48
C VAL A 64 1.07 5.02 -0.94
N GLY A 65 0.51 3.86 -1.30
CA GLY A 65 -0.12 3.63 -2.60
C GLY A 65 -1.35 4.52 -2.80
N GLY A 66 -2.22 4.62 -1.79
CA GLY A 66 -3.39 5.49 -1.82
C GLY A 66 -3.02 6.98 -1.94
N LEU A 67 -2.03 7.43 -1.18
CA LEU A 67 -1.51 8.80 -1.27
C LEU A 67 -0.98 9.10 -2.67
N LEU A 68 -0.19 8.19 -3.24
CA LEU A 68 0.33 8.32 -4.60
C LEU A 68 -0.83 8.39 -5.62
N SER A 69 -1.79 7.46 -5.55
CA SER A 69 -2.93 7.42 -6.49
C SER A 69 -3.76 8.69 -6.45
N GLY A 70 -4.20 9.13 -5.26
CA GLY A 70 -5.04 10.31 -5.12
C GLY A 70 -4.33 11.62 -5.53
N ARG A 71 -3.05 11.78 -5.16
CA ARG A 71 -2.25 12.93 -5.58
C ARG A 71 -1.98 12.92 -7.08
N LEU A 72 -1.74 11.76 -7.67
CA LEU A 72 -1.49 11.61 -9.09
C LEU A 72 -2.76 11.87 -9.91
N SER A 73 -3.91 11.33 -9.50
CA SER A 73 -5.21 11.55 -10.15
C SER A 73 -5.54 13.05 -10.18
N THR A 74 -5.46 13.72 -9.01
CA THR A 74 -5.67 15.18 -8.93
C THR A 74 -4.70 15.95 -9.82
N ALA A 75 -3.42 15.56 -9.81
CA ALA A 75 -2.39 16.24 -10.58
C ALA A 75 -2.58 16.10 -12.10
N LEU A 76 -3.09 14.94 -12.56
CA LEU A 76 -3.47 14.69 -13.95
C LEU A 76 -4.71 15.50 -14.34
N HIS A 77 -5.73 15.53 -13.48
CA HIS A 77 -6.97 16.27 -13.73
C HIS A 77 -6.73 17.79 -13.84
N VAL A 78 -5.89 18.36 -12.96
CA VAL A 78 -5.52 19.79 -13.00
C VAL A 78 -4.46 20.09 -14.08
N GLY A 79 -3.88 19.06 -14.70
CA GLY A 79 -2.87 19.22 -15.75
C GLY A 79 -1.48 19.64 -15.24
N THR A 80 -1.20 19.47 -13.94
CA THR A 80 0.12 19.75 -13.35
C THR A 80 1.16 18.66 -13.64
N ILE A 81 0.70 17.46 -13.96
CA ILE A 81 1.52 16.29 -14.35
C ILE A 81 0.98 15.77 -15.68
N TYR A 82 1.88 15.39 -16.59
CA TYR A 82 1.48 14.74 -17.85
C TYR A 82 1.38 13.22 -17.67
N PRO A 83 0.54 12.52 -18.45
CA PRO A 83 0.42 11.06 -18.40
C PRO A 83 1.62 10.37 -19.10
N ARG A 84 2.85 10.67 -18.67
CA ARG A 84 4.10 10.16 -19.25
C ARG A 84 5.11 9.88 -18.14
N PHE A 85 5.85 8.78 -18.25
CA PHE A 85 6.90 8.44 -17.28
C PHE A 85 8.19 9.24 -17.45
N LEU A 86 8.57 9.48 -18.70
CA LEU A 86 9.81 10.17 -19.06
C LEU A 86 9.50 11.60 -19.47
N ASN A 87 10.39 12.52 -19.11
CA ASN A 87 10.32 13.94 -19.48
C ASN A 87 9.04 14.63 -18.96
N ASN A 88 8.68 14.36 -17.70
CA ASN A 88 7.50 14.92 -17.05
C ASN A 88 7.83 16.23 -16.31
N THR A 89 6.85 16.83 -15.65
CA THR A 89 7.02 18.09 -14.92
C THR A 89 7.87 17.92 -13.66
N LYS A 90 8.45 19.02 -13.17
CA LYS A 90 9.15 19.05 -11.88
C LYS A 90 8.25 18.55 -10.71
N ALA A 91 6.94 18.74 -10.83
CA ALA A 91 5.97 18.28 -9.84
C ALA A 91 5.90 16.74 -9.76
N PHE A 92 6.02 16.04 -10.90
CA PHE A 92 6.05 14.58 -10.93
C PHE A 92 7.29 14.03 -10.22
N TYR A 93 8.47 14.57 -10.53
CA TYR A 93 9.70 14.13 -9.86
C TYR A 93 9.65 14.39 -8.36
N LYS A 94 9.17 15.56 -7.93
CA LYS A 94 8.96 15.85 -6.51
C LYS A 94 7.98 14.89 -5.83
N LEU A 95 6.90 14.49 -6.51
CA LEU A 95 5.95 13.52 -5.97
C LEU A 95 6.61 12.14 -5.81
N PHE A 96 7.37 11.70 -6.80
CA PHE A 96 8.10 10.44 -6.74
C PHE A 96 9.16 10.45 -5.63
N ASP A 97 9.94 11.53 -5.53
CA ASP A 97 10.94 11.72 -4.47
C ASP A 97 10.29 11.71 -3.09
N ALA A 98 9.14 12.38 -2.93
CA ALA A 98 8.40 12.38 -1.68
C ALA A 98 7.89 10.97 -1.30
N VAL A 99 7.38 10.20 -2.28
CA VAL A 99 6.96 8.82 -2.05
C VAL A 99 8.15 7.93 -1.69
N ALA A 100 9.29 8.09 -2.34
CA ALA A 100 10.51 7.36 -2.00
C ALA A 100 11.00 7.71 -0.59
N PHE A 101 10.99 9.00 -0.23
CA PHE A 101 11.35 9.47 1.11
C PHE A 101 10.42 8.93 2.20
N ILE A 102 9.10 8.98 1.98
CA ILE A 102 8.12 8.42 2.91
C ILE A 102 8.32 6.90 3.08
N ASN A 103 8.60 6.16 2.00
CA ASN A 103 8.90 4.72 2.11
C ASN A 103 10.16 4.44 2.93
N PHE A 104 11.18 5.31 2.82
CA PHE A 104 12.39 5.18 3.61
C PHE A 104 12.14 5.49 5.09
N GLU A 105 11.40 6.57 5.37
CA GLU A 105 11.01 6.95 6.72
C GLU A 105 10.15 5.88 7.39
N THR A 106 9.13 5.35 6.70
CA THR A 106 8.26 4.29 7.24
C THR A 106 9.05 3.02 7.52
N CYS A 107 10.05 2.68 6.70
CA CYS A 107 10.93 1.56 6.96
C CYS A 107 11.67 1.72 8.30
N ILE A 108 12.29 2.87 8.54
CA ILE A 108 13.01 3.15 9.78
C ILE A 108 12.06 3.11 10.98
N ALA A 109 10.93 3.81 10.87
CA ALA A 109 9.94 3.88 11.94
C ALA A 109 9.41 2.48 12.29
N MET A 110 9.08 1.67 11.29
CA MET A 110 8.56 0.32 11.50
C MET A 110 9.60 -0.62 12.10
N SER A 111 10.86 -0.56 11.66
CA SER A 111 11.93 -1.38 12.26
C SER A 111 12.15 -1.02 13.73
N LEU A 112 12.13 0.27 14.09
CA LEU A 112 12.24 0.71 15.48
C LEU A 112 11.05 0.26 16.32
N ILE A 113 9.82 0.47 15.84
CA ILE A 113 8.60 0.05 16.52
C ILE A 113 8.60 -1.47 16.69
N SER A 114 8.96 -2.24 15.66
CA SER A 114 9.07 -3.69 15.74
C SER A 114 10.07 -4.16 16.80
N LEU A 115 11.20 -3.47 16.97
CA LEU A 115 12.16 -3.77 18.04
C LEU A 115 11.60 -3.49 19.43
N VAL A 116 10.94 -2.35 19.63
CA VAL A 116 10.34 -1.99 20.92
C VAL A 116 9.23 -2.98 21.29
N PHE A 117 8.28 -3.22 20.40
CA PHE A 117 7.18 -4.15 20.67
C PHE A 117 7.64 -5.61 20.69
N GLY A 118 8.60 -5.97 19.84
CA GLY A 118 9.20 -7.30 19.80
C GLY A 118 9.94 -7.67 21.07
N SER A 119 10.71 -6.74 21.64
CA SER A 119 11.40 -6.95 22.93
C SER A 119 10.41 -6.99 24.11
N LEU A 120 9.38 -6.16 24.12
CA LEU A 120 8.39 -6.08 25.20
C LEU A 120 7.41 -7.25 25.25
N PHE A 121 6.90 -7.70 24.11
CA PHE A 121 5.81 -8.69 24.06
C PHE A 121 6.27 -10.09 23.68
N TRP A 122 7.39 -10.23 22.94
CA TRP A 122 7.85 -11.51 22.40
C TRP A 122 9.26 -11.92 22.84
N GLY A 123 9.91 -11.13 23.72
CA GLY A 123 11.24 -11.45 24.24
C GLY A 123 12.31 -11.54 23.16
N ILE A 124 12.14 -10.79 22.06
CA ILE A 124 13.09 -10.79 20.94
C ILE A 124 14.42 -10.21 21.43
N SER A 125 15.49 -10.97 21.23
CA SER A 125 16.86 -10.50 21.46
C SER A 125 17.22 -9.43 20.42
N PRO A 126 17.95 -8.36 20.81
CA PRO A 126 18.45 -7.33 19.89
C PRO A 126 19.23 -7.89 18.68
N SER A 127 19.72 -9.13 18.76
CA SER A 127 20.38 -9.85 17.66
C SER A 127 19.52 -10.02 16.41
N ASN A 128 18.19 -10.11 16.54
CA ASN A 128 17.29 -10.27 15.39
C ASN A 128 16.92 -8.93 14.73
N PHE A 129 17.41 -7.80 15.25
CA PHE A 129 17.12 -6.48 14.69
C PHE A 129 17.63 -6.34 13.26
N SER A 130 18.82 -6.86 12.97
CA SER A 130 19.41 -6.83 11.63
C SER A 130 18.56 -7.59 10.61
N GLU A 131 18.02 -8.74 11.00
CA GLU A 131 17.12 -9.55 10.18
C GLU A 131 15.81 -8.81 9.91
N ILE A 132 15.19 -8.25 10.96
CA ILE A 132 13.94 -7.47 10.84
C ILE A 132 14.16 -6.27 9.92
N LEU A 133 15.23 -5.51 10.14
CA LEU A 133 15.56 -4.34 9.34
C LEU A 133 15.80 -4.72 7.87
N PHE A 134 16.55 -5.79 7.61
CA PHE A 134 16.78 -6.28 6.26
C PHE A 134 15.48 -6.69 5.56
N VAL A 135 14.61 -7.44 6.25
CA VAL A 135 13.32 -7.90 5.69
C VAL A 135 12.39 -6.72 5.42
N VAL A 136 12.31 -5.74 6.32
CA VAL A 136 11.48 -4.55 6.11
C VAL A 136 12.02 -3.71 4.95
N ILE A 137 13.33 -3.47 4.86
CA ILE A 137 13.94 -2.75 3.73
C ILE A 137 13.67 -3.48 2.42
N ALA A 138 13.94 -4.79 2.35
CA ALA A 138 13.75 -5.58 1.15
C ALA A 138 12.29 -5.54 0.68
N THR A 139 11.34 -5.68 1.62
CA THR A 139 9.90 -5.65 1.33
C THR A 139 9.43 -4.26 0.90
N MET A 140 9.92 -3.21 1.56
CA MET A 140 9.59 -1.82 1.22
C MET A 140 10.16 -1.43 -0.16
N ALA A 141 11.38 -1.87 -0.47
CA ALA A 141 12.02 -1.68 -1.77
C ALA A 141 11.25 -2.40 -2.88
N LEU A 142 10.88 -3.67 -2.66
CA LEU A 142 10.01 -4.40 -3.60
C LEU A 142 8.68 -3.67 -3.81
N GLY A 143 8.08 -3.12 -2.74
CA GLY A 143 6.82 -2.38 -2.88
C GLY A 143 6.92 -1.07 -3.67
N LEU A 144 8.12 -0.52 -3.94
CA LEU A 144 8.25 0.60 -4.89
C LEU A 144 7.86 0.18 -6.32
N THR A 145 8.03 -1.09 -6.67
CA THR A 145 7.59 -1.61 -7.97
C THR A 145 6.06 -1.54 -8.12
N ILE A 146 5.33 -1.75 -7.02
CA ILE A 146 3.87 -1.59 -6.98
C ILE A 146 3.49 -0.13 -7.21
N SER A 147 4.22 0.82 -6.59
CA SER A 147 4.02 2.25 -6.83
C SER A 147 4.24 2.63 -8.31
N LEU A 148 5.24 2.04 -8.98
CA LEU A 148 5.45 2.21 -10.43
C LEU A 148 4.27 1.68 -11.23
N LEU A 149 3.74 0.51 -10.86
CA LEU A 149 2.57 -0.09 -11.48
C LEU A 149 1.32 0.79 -11.31
N THR A 150 1.11 1.36 -10.12
CA THR A 150 0.01 2.32 -9.86
C THR A 150 0.10 3.52 -10.80
N MET A 151 1.29 4.10 -10.97
CA MET A 151 1.49 5.19 -11.92
C MET A 151 1.20 4.76 -13.36
N PHE A 152 1.57 3.53 -13.73
CA PHE A 152 1.35 3.00 -15.07
C PHE A 152 -0.14 2.86 -15.39
N VAL A 153 -0.89 2.29 -14.44
CA VAL A 153 -2.33 2.16 -14.53
C VAL A 153 -2.97 3.54 -14.62
N ALA A 154 -2.62 4.47 -13.73
CA ALA A 154 -3.17 5.83 -13.73
C ALA A 154 -2.94 6.57 -15.06
N PHE A 155 -1.73 6.52 -15.61
CA PHE A 155 -1.43 7.14 -16.91
C PHE A 155 -2.15 6.48 -18.07
N THR A 156 -2.32 5.16 -18.02
CA THR A 156 -3.02 4.41 -19.07
C THR A 156 -4.52 4.68 -19.03
N SER A 157 -5.12 4.72 -17.84
CA SER A 157 -6.53 5.07 -17.64
C SER A 157 -6.82 6.47 -18.14
N PHE A 158 -5.99 7.45 -17.74
CA PHE A 158 -6.15 8.84 -18.19
C PHE A 158 -6.01 8.99 -19.71
N LYS A 159 -5.07 8.28 -20.35
CA LYS A 159 -4.93 8.27 -21.81
C LYS A 159 -6.13 7.68 -22.54
N LYS A 160 -6.84 6.75 -21.91
CA LYS A 160 -8.07 6.14 -22.44
C LYS A 160 -9.31 7.00 -22.19
N GLY A 161 -9.16 8.18 -21.58
CA GLY A 161 -10.27 9.07 -21.23
C GLY A 161 -11.09 8.58 -20.02
N LEU A 162 -10.57 7.61 -19.27
CA LEU A 162 -11.13 7.15 -18.01
C LEU A 162 -10.57 8.00 -16.87
N ASP A 163 -11.41 8.27 -15.87
CA ASP A 163 -10.94 8.87 -14.61
C ASP A 163 -10.06 7.85 -13.88
N PRO A 164 -8.80 8.19 -13.53
CA PRO A 164 -7.94 7.30 -12.76
C PRO A 164 -8.28 7.20 -11.26
N ASP A 165 -9.30 7.93 -10.77
CA ASP A 165 -9.85 7.80 -9.41
C ASP A 165 -10.85 6.64 -9.25
#